data_AF-A0A552JRL1-F1
#
_entry.id   AF-A0A552JRL1-F1
#
_cell.length_a   1.000
_cell.length_b   1.000
_cell.length_c   1.000
_cell.angle_alpha   90.00
_cell.angle_beta   90.00
_cell.angle_gamma   90.00
#
_symmetry.space_group_name_H-M   'P 1'
#
loop_
_entity.id
_entity.type
_entity.pdbx_description
1 polymer ?
#
loop_
_entity_poly.entity_id
_entity_poly.type
_entity_poly.pdbx_seq_one_letter_code
_entity_poly.pdbx_strand_id
1 'polypeptide(L)' 'MRGDSWTESYLRSDIMRESVIYQAILEEGELSAKLTSIPRLLVLGLTREQIAQALDLEIEQVPQVIEGQN' A
#
# COMPACT_ATOMS: atom_id res chain seq x y z
N MET A 1 23.70 -17.42 -3.68
CA MET A 1 22.29 -17.86 -3.59
C MET A 1 21.52 -17.02 -4.60
N ARG A 2 20.91 -17.62 -5.62
CA ARG A 2 20.15 -16.92 -6.66
C ARG A 2 18.91 -17.77 -6.88
N GLY A 3 17.81 -17.42 -6.24
CA GLY A 3 16.67 -18.31 -6.07
C GLY A 3 15.34 -17.59 -6.10
N ASP A 4 15.16 -16.57 -6.94
CA ASP A 4 13.91 -15.75 -6.88
C ASP A 4 13.35 -15.37 -8.27
N SER A 5 13.76 -15.99 -9.38
CA SER A 5 13.24 -15.60 -10.71
C SER A 5 11.95 -16.30 -11.12
N TRP A 6 11.68 -17.49 -10.57
CA TRP A 6 10.56 -18.34 -11.00
C TRP A 6 9.24 -18.01 -10.29
N THR A 7 9.32 -17.49 -9.06
CA THR A 7 8.15 -17.07 -8.27
C THR A 7 7.49 -15.85 -8.88
N GLU A 8 8.28 -14.85 -9.30
CA GLU A 8 7.79 -13.67 -9.99
C GLU A 8 7.20 -14.00 -11.38
N SER A 9 7.80 -14.92 -12.14
CA SER A 9 7.21 -15.33 -13.43
C SER A 9 5.90 -16.10 -13.26
N TYR A 10 5.76 -16.85 -12.16
CA TYR A 10 4.55 -17.62 -11.86
C TYR A 10 3.39 -16.71 -11.43
N LEU A 11 3.67 -15.71 -10.58
CA LEU A 11 2.70 -14.70 -10.17
C LEU A 11 2.25 -13.83 -11.35
N ARG A 12 3.14 -13.55 -12.32
CA ARG A 12 2.83 -12.69 -13.48
C ARG A 12 2.20 -13.42 -14.67
N SER A 13 2.02 -14.75 -14.60
CA SER A 13 1.38 -15.54 -15.66
C SER A 13 -0.11 -15.20 -15.81
N ASP A 14 -0.68 -15.33 -17.01
CA ASP A 14 -2.07 -14.94 -17.30
C ASP A 14 -3.12 -15.67 -16.44
N ILE A 15 -2.85 -16.91 -16.05
CA ILE A 15 -3.68 -17.72 -15.14
C ILE A 15 -3.75 -17.09 -13.73
N MET A 16 -2.64 -16.54 -13.24
CA MET A 16 -2.61 -15.86 -11.94
C MET A 16 -3.24 -14.47 -12.04
N ARG A 17 -3.04 -13.73 -13.14
CA ARG A 17 -3.69 -12.41 -13.33
C ARG A 17 -5.23 -12.47 -13.27
N GLU A 18 -5.83 -13.55 -13.76
CA GLU A 18 -7.28 -13.78 -13.65
C GLU A 18 -7.71 -14.34 -12.28
N SER A 19 -6.76 -14.74 -11.43
CA SER A 19 -7.03 -15.27 -10.09
C SER A 19 -7.37 -14.16 -9.10
N VAL A 20 -8.43 -14.36 -8.33
CA VAL A 20 -8.85 -13.50 -7.21
C VAL A 20 -7.72 -13.25 -6.20
N ILE A 21 -6.79 -14.20 -6.07
CA ILE A 21 -5.63 -14.08 -5.17
C ILE A 21 -4.65 -13.02 -5.66
N TYR A 22 -4.42 -12.91 -6.98
CA TYR A 22 -3.51 -11.92 -7.53
C TYR A 22 -4.07 -10.50 -7.44
N GLN A 23 -5.38 -10.35 -7.69
CA GLN A 23 -6.07 -9.07 -7.49
C GLN A 23 -6.01 -8.65 -6.02
N ALA A 24 -6.25 -9.57 -5.07
CA ALA A 24 -6.12 -9.30 -3.64
C ALA A 24 -4.69 -8.87 -3.24
N ILE A 25 -3.65 -9.53 -3.79
CA ILE A 25 -2.24 -9.16 -3.52
C ILE A 25 -1.92 -7.77 -4.07
N LEU A 26 -2.44 -7.43 -5.26
CA LEU A 26 -2.26 -6.09 -5.83
C LEU A 26 -2.96 -5.02 -5.00
N GLU A 27 -4.20 -5.26 -4.60
CA GLU A 27 -4.97 -4.35 -3.73
C GLU A 27 -4.30 -4.16 -2.38
N GLU A 28 -3.82 -5.25 -1.75
CA GLU A 28 -3.06 -5.20 -0.50
C GLU A 28 -1.74 -4.43 -0.65
N GLY A 29 -1.04 -4.63 -1.78
CA GLY A 29 0.18 -3.90 -2.11
C GLY A 29 -0.05 -2.40 -2.32
N GLU A 30 -1.12 -2.03 -3.01
CA GLU A 30 -1.52 -0.64 -3.22
C GLU A 30 -1.90 0.02 -1.89
N LEU A 31 -2.72 -0.65 -1.07
CA LEU A 31 -3.10 -0.17 0.26
C LEU A 31 -1.87 0.01 1.16
N SER A 32 -0.96 -0.95 1.18
CA SER A 32 0.29 -0.88 1.95
C SER A 32 1.18 0.30 1.50
N ALA A 33 1.29 0.54 0.19
CA ALA A 33 2.02 1.68 -0.35
C ALA A 33 1.39 3.03 0.04
N LYS A 34 0.05 3.14 -0.05
CA LYS A 34 -0.71 4.32 0.39
C LYS A 34 -0.47 4.59 1.88
N LEU A 35 -0.65 3.59 2.75
CA LEU A 35 -0.45 3.72 4.20
C LEU A 35 0.99 4.10 4.56
N THR A 36 1.99 3.54 3.89
CA THR A 36 3.41 3.86 4.12
C THR A 36 3.76 5.30 3.72
N SER A 37 2.99 5.92 2.82
CA SER A 37 3.19 7.32 2.42
C SER A 37 2.61 8.33 3.43
N ILE A 38 1.64 7.91 4.25
CA ILE A 38 0.88 8.78 5.17
C ILE A 38 1.78 9.55 6.14
N PRO A 39 2.77 8.94 6.84
CA PRO A 39 3.65 9.67 7.74
C PRO A 39 4.39 10.83 7.07
N ARG A 40 4.84 10.64 5.81
CA ARG A 40 5.53 11.68 5.06
C ARG A 40 4.57 12.82 4.69
N LEU A 41 3.33 12.51 4.30
CA LEU A 41 2.32 13.52 3.97
C LEU A 41 1.92 14.34 5.20
N LEU A 42 1.82 13.70 6.37
CA LEU A 42 1.58 14.38 7.64
C LEU A 42 2.73 15.33 7.99
N VAL A 43 3.98 14.91 7.80
CA VAL A 43 5.17 15.78 7.99
C VAL A 43 5.19 16.98 7.02
N LEU A 44 4.64 16.84 5.82
CA LEU A 44 4.50 17.93 4.86
C LEU A 44 3.36 18.91 5.21
N GLY A 45 2.65 18.68 6.33
CA GLY A 45 1.61 19.58 6.84
C GLY A 45 0.23 19.34 6.23
N LEU A 46 0.00 18.22 5.53
CA LEU A 46 -1.34 17.86 5.06
C LEU A 46 -2.19 17.38 6.25
N THR A 47 -3.48 17.74 6.26
CA THR A 47 -4.42 17.21 7.26
C THR A 47 -4.84 15.78 6.91
N ARG A 48 -5.34 15.04 7.90
CA ARG A 48 -5.82 13.66 7.69
C ARG A 48 -6.93 13.59 6.64
N GLU A 49 -7.79 14.60 6.59
CA GLU A 49 -8.88 14.71 5.62
C GLU A 49 -8.34 14.90 4.20
N GLN A 50 -7.30 15.73 4.05
CA GLN A 50 -6.62 15.92 2.76
C GLN A 50 -5.89 14.65 2.31
N ILE A 51 -5.28 13.92 3.25
CA ILE A 51 -4.57 12.67 2.97
C ILE A 51 -5.56 11.57 2.59
N ALA A 52 -6.66 11.42 3.34
CA ALA A 52 -7.76 10.51 3.03
C ALA A 52 -8.27 10.75 1.61
N GLN A 53 -8.56 12.01 1.26
CA GLN A 53 -9.03 12.36 -0.07
C GLN A 53 -7.97 12.14 -1.16
N ALA A 54 -6.70 12.44 -0.90
CA ALA A 54 -5.63 12.29 -1.89
C ALA A 54 -5.24 10.82 -2.15
N LEU A 55 -5.39 9.95 -1.15
CA LEU A 55 -5.07 8.52 -1.25
C LEU A 55 -6.28 7.63 -1.51
N ASP A 56 -7.48 8.23 -1.60
CA ASP A 56 -8.77 7.53 -1.70
C ASP A 56 -8.93 6.51 -0.57
N LEU A 57 -8.67 6.97 0.65
CA LEU A 57 -8.80 6.21 1.89
C LEU A 57 -9.90 6.80 2.75
N GLU A 58 -10.50 5.96 3.58
CA GLU A 58 -11.37 6.45 4.64
C GLU A 58 -10.56 7.15 5.73
N ILE A 59 -11.14 8.17 6.36
CA ILE A 59 -10.46 8.94 7.41
C ILE A 59 -9.99 8.06 8.58
N GLU A 60 -10.71 6.98 8.87
CA GLU A 60 -10.39 6.01 9.91
C GLU A 60 -9.14 5.17 9.57
N GLN A 61 -8.84 5.03 8.27
CA GLN A 61 -7.66 4.34 7.77
C GLN A 61 -6.41 5.22 7.76
N VAL A 62 -6.54 6.54 7.99
CA VAL A 62 -5.41 7.46 8.08
C VAL A 62 -4.93 7.51 9.54
N PRO A 63 -3.84 6.80 9.90
CA PRO A 63 -3.33 6.82 11.27
C PRO A 63 -2.98 8.24 11.70
N GLN A 64 -3.28 8.56 12.96
CA GLN A 64 -3.24 9.92 13.52
C GLN A 64 -1.84 10.54 13.66
N VAL A 65 -0.82 10.02 12.98
CA VAL A 65 0.59 10.10 13.39
C VAL A 65 0.75 9.37 14.73
N ILE A 66 1.45 8.24 14.73
CA ILE A 66 2.08 7.78 15.97
C ILE A 66 3.32 8.65 16.10
N GLU A 67 3.27 9.62 17.02
CA GLU A 67 4.47 10.26 17.55
C GLU A 67 5.35 9.18 18.19
N GLY A 68 6.24 8.61 17.39
CA GLY A 68 7.46 8.00 17.88
C GLY A 68 8.57 9.03 17.77
N GLN A 69 8.59 9.99 18.69
CA GLN A 69 9.82 10.72 18.99
C GLN A 69 10.83 9.70 19.52
N ASN A 70 11.84 9.36 18.73
CA ASN A 70 13.24 9.17 19.18
C ASN A 70 14.18 9.06 17.96
#